data_AF-A0A1X7FJJ9-F1
#
_entry.id   AF-A0A1X7FJJ9-F1
#
_cell.length_a   1.000
_cell.length_b   1.000
_cell.length_c   1.000
_cell.angle_alpha   90.00
_cell.angle_beta   90.00
_cell.angle_gamma   90.00
#
_symmetry.space_group_name_H-M   'P 1'
#
loop_
_entity.id
_entity.type
_entity.pdbx_description
1 polymer ?
#
loop_
_entity_poly.entity_id
_entity_poly.type
_entity_poly.pdbx_seq_one_letter_code
_entity_poly.pdbx_strand_id
1 'polypeptide(L)'
;MCSSTPPPLTKRNARGFCMADAASSTSLRVPANSCLYCGEPVARETRVSREYCSDECFAERKRTLRKNPSKPICSLCNCEFERTSNRQKYCVGCREAKTRKYTAEYKAINYDAILVSRRAHMRKVRKDDPETFRERNRKWWAENIDAIRDRRSTPEARLKKAYYARQRYAADPSLAVHARMASAIYQAIREKKGGRKWEHVVGYTLEDLVRHIERQFLPGMSWSNMGEWHIDHIVPKSSFLYEDDEDPDFKACWALTNLRPLWADANQKKHAKRIYLI
;
A
#
# COMPACT_ATOMS: atom_id res chain seq x y z
N MET A 1 16.38 42.13 -20.84
CA MET A 1 17.40 41.13 -21.22
C MET A 1 17.81 40.37 -19.96
N CYS A 2 17.74 39.03 -20.02
CA CYS A 2 18.16 37.99 -19.03
C CYS A 2 17.57 38.12 -17.61
N SER A 3 16.57 37.35 -17.15
CA SER A 3 16.30 35.90 -17.20
C SER A 3 17.46 35.03 -16.71
N SER A 4 17.31 34.42 -15.54
CA SER A 4 17.86 33.10 -15.19
C SER A 4 17.19 32.55 -13.91
N THR A 5 16.35 31.56 -14.12
CA THR A 5 15.64 30.72 -13.16
C THR A 5 16.62 29.79 -12.41
N PRO A 6 16.42 29.47 -11.12
CA PRO A 6 17.23 28.44 -10.46
C PRO A 6 16.81 27.00 -10.87
N PRO A 7 17.75 26.03 -10.89
CA PRO A 7 17.50 24.66 -11.33
C PRO A 7 16.82 23.77 -10.27
N PRO A 8 16.27 22.60 -10.65
CA PRO A 8 15.43 21.78 -9.78
C PRO A 8 16.25 20.97 -8.76
N LEU A 9 15.67 20.79 -7.57
CA LEU A 9 16.22 19.98 -6.49
C LEU A 9 16.25 18.49 -6.89
N THR A 10 17.41 18.01 -7.34
CA THR A 10 17.66 16.57 -7.49
C THR A 10 17.98 15.96 -6.13
N LYS A 11 17.23 14.90 -5.78
CA LYS A 11 17.52 13.96 -4.70
C LYS A 11 18.99 13.54 -4.73
N ARG A 12 19.77 13.87 -3.70
CA ARG A 12 20.99 13.15 -3.37
C ARG A 12 21.02 12.80 -1.90
N ASN A 13 21.07 11.49 -1.66
CA ASN A 13 21.54 10.82 -0.47
C ASN A 13 22.58 11.65 0.30
N ALA A 14 22.18 12.23 1.43
CA ALA A 14 23.13 12.58 2.48
C ALA A 14 23.19 11.41 3.47
N ARG A 15 24.02 10.41 3.16
CA ARG A 15 24.57 9.51 4.17
C ARG A 15 25.51 10.34 5.05
N GLY A 16 24.93 11.08 6.00
CA GLY A 16 25.67 11.70 7.08
C GLY A 16 25.93 10.68 8.17
N PHE A 17 26.85 9.74 7.92
CA PHE A 17 27.51 9.05 9.04
C PHE A 17 28.39 10.11 9.71
N CYS A 18 28.08 10.45 10.95
CA CYS A 18 28.94 11.27 11.78
C CYS A 18 30.16 10.41 12.14
N MET A 19 31.17 10.40 11.27
CA MET A 19 32.51 9.98 11.66
C MET A 19 33.11 11.15 12.41
N ALA A 20 33.04 11.09 13.75
CA ALA A 20 33.82 11.97 14.58
C ALA A 20 35.22 11.34 14.72
N ASP A 21 36.22 12.00 14.15
CA ASP A 21 37.62 11.75 14.42
C ASP A 21 37.86 11.78 15.92
N ALA A 22 38.54 10.75 16.42
CA ALA A 22 38.94 10.65 17.82
C ALA A 22 40.03 11.70 18.10
N ALA A 23 39.63 12.94 18.38
CA ALA A 23 40.50 13.94 18.96
C ALA A 23 40.87 13.46 20.38
N SER A 24 42.11 13.01 20.53
CA SER A 24 42.73 12.64 21.80
C SER A 24 42.70 13.85 22.74
N SER A 25 41.71 13.90 23.65
CA SER A 25 41.71 14.87 24.72
C SER A 25 42.70 14.38 25.78
N THR A 26 43.89 14.98 25.78
CA THR A 26 44.87 14.82 26.84
C THR A 26 44.30 15.43 28.12
N SER A 27 43.47 14.66 28.82
CA SER A 27 43.03 14.99 30.18
C SER A 27 44.27 14.98 31.06
N LEU A 28 44.72 16.18 31.47
CA LEU A 28 45.71 16.35 32.53
C LEU A 28 45.18 15.60 33.76
N ARG A 29 45.72 14.41 34.03
CA ARG A 29 45.35 13.62 35.21
C ARG A 29 45.83 14.36 36.44
N VAL A 30 44.86 14.88 37.19
CA VAL A 30 45.04 15.48 38.51
C VAL A 30 45.67 14.42 39.44
N PRO A 31 46.80 14.71 40.13
CA PRO A 31 47.47 13.78 41.02
C PRO A 31 46.53 13.21 42.08
N ALA A 32 46.65 11.92 42.41
CA ALA A 32 45.89 11.31 43.49
C ALA A 32 46.13 12.08 44.80
N ASN A 33 45.05 12.53 45.45
CA ASN A 33 45.03 13.41 46.63
C ASN A 33 45.26 14.92 46.38
N SER A 34 44.89 15.47 45.22
CA SER A 34 44.82 16.93 45.01
C SER A 34 43.39 17.40 44.80
N CYS A 35 43.10 18.63 45.24
CA CYS A 35 41.77 19.21 45.23
C CYS A 35 41.30 19.49 43.80
N LEU A 36 40.10 19.03 43.44
CA LEU A 36 39.50 19.23 42.11
C LEU A 36 39.14 20.70 41.78
N TYR A 37 39.30 21.63 42.74
CA TYR A 37 39.09 23.05 42.55
C TYR A 37 40.40 23.85 42.46
N CYS A 38 41.21 23.86 43.53
CA CYS A 38 42.43 24.68 43.60
C CYS A 38 43.73 23.93 43.28
N GLY A 39 43.71 22.60 43.18
CA GLY A 39 44.90 21.77 42.90
C GLY A 39 45.79 21.47 44.12
N GLU A 40 45.51 22.04 45.28
CA GLU A 40 46.26 21.81 46.52
C GLU A 40 46.06 20.40 47.08
N PRO A 41 47.02 19.84 47.83
CA PRO A 41 46.89 18.52 48.46
C PRO A 41 45.67 18.44 49.39
N VAL A 42 44.91 17.35 49.30
CA VAL A 42 43.77 17.06 50.18
C VAL A 42 44.27 16.31 51.41
N ALA A 43 44.21 16.95 52.58
CA ALA A 43 44.48 16.30 53.87
C ALA A 43 43.42 15.23 54.15
N ARG A 44 43.85 14.03 54.57
CA ARG A 44 42.98 12.86 54.74
C ARG A 44 41.94 12.97 55.88
N GLU A 45 41.97 14.05 56.66
CA GLU A 45 41.23 14.20 57.91
C GLU A 45 40.01 15.14 57.83
N THR A 46 39.78 15.85 56.70
CA THR A 46 38.66 16.77 56.59
C THR A 46 37.37 16.08 56.10
N ARG A 47 36.23 16.41 56.73
CA ARG A 47 34.91 15.75 56.55
C ARG A 47 34.21 15.98 55.21
N VAL A 48 34.82 16.68 54.24
CA VAL A 48 34.06 17.29 53.14
C VAL A 48 34.01 16.42 51.87
N SER A 49 35.11 15.79 51.47
CA SER A 49 35.19 14.57 50.64
C SER A 49 36.67 14.35 50.32
N ARG A 50 37.06 13.15 49.85
CA ARG A 50 38.44 12.87 49.42
C ARG A 50 38.91 13.69 48.21
N GLU A 51 38.05 14.54 47.66
CA GLU A 51 38.24 15.27 46.40
C GLU A 51 38.45 16.79 46.58
N TYR A 52 38.20 17.35 47.78
CA TYR A 52 38.31 18.79 48.03
C TYR A 52 39.03 19.10 49.35
N CYS A 53 39.87 20.14 49.36
CA CYS A 53 40.62 20.54 50.55
C CYS A 53 39.82 21.37 51.57
N SER A 54 38.67 21.94 51.17
CA SER A 54 37.76 22.70 52.05
C SER A 54 36.31 22.71 51.55
N ASP A 55 35.36 23.01 52.45
CA ASP A 55 33.94 23.28 52.12
C ASP A 55 33.80 24.41 51.11
N GLU A 56 34.66 25.42 51.20
CA GLU A 56 34.70 26.55 50.28
C GLU A 56 35.12 26.10 48.86
N CYS A 57 36.14 25.25 48.74
CA CYS A 57 36.55 24.69 47.45
C CYS A 57 35.45 23.85 46.80
N PHE A 58 34.70 23.07 47.59
CA PHE A 58 33.55 22.33 47.10
C PHE A 58 32.42 23.28 46.64
N ALA A 59 32.09 24.29 47.45
CA ALA A 59 31.06 25.27 47.14
C ALA A 59 31.40 26.07 45.88
N GLU A 60 32.65 26.48 45.71
CA GLU A 60 33.09 27.26 44.56
C GLU A 60 33.13 26.41 43.29
N ARG A 61 33.63 25.16 43.36
CA ARG A 61 33.50 24.21 42.24
C ARG A 61 32.04 24.05 41.78
N LYS A 62 31.11 23.92 42.73
CA LYS A 62 29.67 23.81 42.44
C LYS A 62 29.12 25.10 41.80
N ARG A 63 29.58 26.29 42.20
CA ARG A 63 29.24 27.56 41.55
C ARG A 63 29.80 27.63 40.13
N THR A 64 31.05 27.21 39.91
CA THR A 64 31.66 27.16 38.57
C THR A 64 30.90 26.23 37.63
N LEU A 65 30.55 25.02 38.07
CA LEU A 65 29.78 24.05 37.27
C LEU A 65 28.36 24.54 36.94
N ARG A 66 27.77 25.37 37.80
CA ARG A 66 26.47 26.02 37.53
C ARG A 66 26.60 27.13 36.48
N LYS A 67 27.70 27.89 36.48
CA LYS A 67 27.96 28.95 35.50
C LYS A 67 28.30 28.39 34.13
N ASN A 68 29.08 27.30 34.08
CA ASN A 68 29.55 26.66 32.85
C ASN A 68 29.23 25.15 32.88
N PRO A 69 27.98 24.76 32.63
CA PRO A 69 27.63 23.34 32.58
C PRO A 69 28.30 22.67 31.37
N SER A 70 28.92 21.51 31.59
CA SER A 70 29.49 20.70 30.50
C SER A 70 28.39 20.27 29.54
N LYS A 71 28.67 20.33 28.22
CA LYS A 71 27.73 19.81 27.22
C LYS A 71 27.52 18.31 27.40
N PRO A 72 26.28 17.82 27.27
CA PRO A 72 26.00 16.40 27.38
C PRO A 72 26.56 15.65 26.18
N ILE A 73 27.06 14.45 26.47
CA ILE A 73 27.64 13.54 25.47
C ILE A 73 26.62 12.50 25.08
N CYS A 74 26.43 12.30 23.78
CA CYS A 74 25.48 11.34 23.24
C CYS A 74 25.97 9.91 23.49
N SER A 75 25.13 9.07 24.11
CA SER A 75 25.50 7.69 24.45
C SER A 75 25.62 6.73 23.24
N LEU A 76 25.57 7.22 22.00
CA LEU A 76 25.72 6.41 20.78
C LEU A 76 26.89 6.88 19.90
N CYS A 77 26.98 8.17 19.60
CA CYS A 77 28.07 8.75 18.79
C CYS A 77 29.23 9.30 19.65
N ASN A 78 29.07 9.39 20.97
CA ASN A 78 29.96 10.09 21.88
C ASN A 78 30.20 11.59 21.55
N CYS A 79 29.31 12.17 20.74
CA CYS A 79 29.38 13.56 20.33
C CYS A 79 28.68 14.48 21.34
N GLU A 80 29.23 15.68 21.57
CA GLU A 80 28.58 16.73 22.38
C GLU A 80 27.34 17.25 21.66
N PHE A 81 26.26 17.53 22.40
CA PHE A 81 25.02 18.04 21.82
C PHE A 81 24.24 18.92 22.79
N GLU A 82 23.31 19.73 22.28
CA GLU A 82 22.40 20.51 23.12
C GLU A 82 21.18 19.66 23.54
N ARG A 83 20.91 19.58 24.84
CA ARG A 83 19.72 18.89 25.35
C ARG A 83 18.48 19.77 25.17
N THR A 84 17.42 19.20 24.60
CA THR A 84 16.07 19.80 24.63
C THR A 84 15.26 19.34 25.84
N SER A 85 15.76 18.35 26.59
CA SER A 85 15.16 17.83 27.82
C SER A 85 16.22 17.15 28.68
N ASN A 86 16.06 17.21 30.01
CA ASN A 86 16.95 16.54 30.96
C ASN A 86 17.02 15.01 30.77
N ARG A 87 16.01 14.40 30.14
CA ARG A 87 15.96 12.94 29.87
C ARG A 87 16.65 12.55 28.56
N GLN A 88 17.11 13.50 27.75
CA GLN A 88 17.67 13.21 26.44
C GLN A 88 19.08 12.62 26.55
N LYS A 89 19.21 11.37 26.09
CA LYS A 89 20.46 10.58 26.10
C LYS A 89 21.23 10.59 24.78
N TYR A 90 20.56 10.96 23.69
CA TYR A 90 21.11 10.90 22.34
C TYR A 90 21.03 12.27 21.67
N CYS A 91 21.99 12.58 20.80
CA CYS A 91 21.87 13.70 19.88
C CYS A 91 20.67 13.49 18.93
N VAL A 92 20.19 14.57 18.31
CA VAL A 92 18.99 14.54 17.45
C VAL A 92 19.10 13.48 16.35
N GLY A 93 20.24 13.43 15.65
CA GLY A 93 20.47 12.45 14.57
C GLY A 93 20.43 10.99 15.06
N CYS A 94 21.09 10.68 16.18
CA CYS A 94 21.08 9.34 16.76
C CYS A 94 19.68 8.94 17.27
N ARG A 95 18.94 9.89 17.88
CA ARG A 95 17.54 9.68 18.30
C ARG A 95 16.66 9.34 17.10
N GLU A 96 16.71 10.14 16.04
CA GLU A 96 15.93 9.91 14.83
C GLU A 96 16.30 8.62 14.11
N ALA A 97 17.58 8.28 14.04
CA ALA A 97 18.03 7.01 13.47
C ALA A 97 17.46 5.83 14.27
N LYS A 98 17.54 5.89 15.61
CA LYS A 98 16.98 4.86 16.50
C LYS A 98 15.46 4.76 16.34
N THR A 99 14.74 5.88 16.31
CA THR A 99 13.30 5.91 16.09
C THR A 99 12.93 5.33 14.73
N ARG A 100 13.64 5.71 13.65
CA ARG A 100 13.40 5.17 12.30
C ARG A 100 13.56 3.65 12.27
N LYS A 101 14.64 3.13 12.85
CA LYS A 101 14.91 1.68 12.94
C LYS A 101 13.79 0.97 13.72
N TYR A 102 13.50 1.44 14.93
CA TYR A 102 12.44 0.90 15.77
C TYR A 102 11.07 0.91 15.07
N THR A 103 10.70 2.02 14.43
CA THR A 103 9.43 2.14 13.70
C THR A 103 9.37 1.18 12.51
N ALA A 104 10.48 0.97 11.79
CA ALA A 104 10.54 0.01 10.69
C ALA A 104 10.33 -1.43 11.21
N GLU A 105 11.03 -1.82 12.28
CA GLU A 105 10.90 -3.13 12.93
C GLU A 105 9.47 -3.33 13.46
N TYR A 106 8.92 -2.35 14.17
CA TYR A 106 7.56 -2.39 14.67
C TYR A 106 6.54 -2.58 13.54
N LYS A 107 6.67 -1.84 12.43
CA LYS A 107 5.79 -1.96 11.27
C LYS A 107 5.90 -3.32 10.59
N ALA A 108 7.10 -3.89 10.52
CA ALA A 108 7.31 -5.21 9.94
C ALA A 108 6.62 -6.29 10.78
N ILE A 109 6.79 -6.24 12.10
CA ILE A 109 6.18 -7.20 13.03
C ILE A 109 4.65 -7.05 13.08
N ASN A 110 4.14 -5.82 13.06
CA ASN A 110 2.72 -5.53 13.25
C ASN A 110 1.97 -5.24 11.94
N TYR A 111 2.52 -5.66 10.79
CA TYR A 111 2.02 -5.26 9.47
C TYR A 111 0.52 -5.58 9.29
N ASP A 112 0.10 -6.81 9.59
CA ASP A 112 -1.28 -7.25 9.41
C ASP A 112 -2.23 -6.55 10.37
N ALA A 113 -1.85 -6.39 11.64
CA ALA A 113 -2.64 -5.66 12.63
C ALA A 113 -2.84 -4.19 12.21
N ILE A 114 -1.80 -3.54 11.70
CA ILE A 114 -1.86 -2.18 11.16
C ILE A 114 -2.81 -2.12 9.96
N LEU A 115 -2.74 -3.09 9.04
CA LEU A 115 -3.64 -3.15 7.89
C LEU A 115 -5.11 -3.34 8.29
N VAL A 116 -5.38 -4.23 9.22
CA VAL A 116 -6.74 -4.47 9.75
C VAL A 116 -7.29 -3.21 10.40
N SER A 117 -6.52 -2.61 11.31
CA SER A 117 -6.89 -1.36 11.98
C SER A 117 -7.15 -0.23 10.98
N ARG A 118 -6.28 -0.07 9.98
CA ARG A 118 -6.45 0.93 8.92
C ARG A 118 -7.73 0.69 8.11
N ARG A 119 -8.03 -0.56 7.73
CA ARG A 119 -9.27 -0.90 7.02
C ARG A 119 -10.50 -0.59 7.87
N ALA A 120 -10.48 -0.92 9.16
CA ALA A 120 -11.57 -0.62 10.09
C ALA A 120 -11.79 0.89 10.24
N HIS A 121 -10.71 1.66 10.41
CA HIS A 121 -10.76 3.12 10.46
C HIS A 121 -11.34 3.70 9.16
N MET A 122 -10.85 3.27 7.99
CA MET A 122 -11.36 3.76 6.70
C MET A 122 -12.84 3.41 6.47
N ARG A 123 -13.30 2.24 6.94
CA ARG A 123 -14.73 1.87 6.93
C ARG A 123 -15.54 2.81 7.80
N LYS A 124 -15.06 3.13 9.00
CA LYS A 124 -15.69 4.09 9.91
C LYS A 124 -15.79 5.48 9.28
N VAL A 125 -14.67 6.01 8.76
CA VAL A 125 -14.65 7.31 8.06
C VAL A 125 -15.65 7.37 6.90
N ARG A 126 -15.72 6.32 6.07
CA ARG A 126 -16.69 6.26 4.96
C ARG A 126 -18.15 6.23 5.45
N LYS A 127 -18.42 5.68 6.63
CA LYS A 127 -19.76 5.58 7.21
C LYS A 127 -20.17 6.90 7.88
N ASP A 128 -19.27 7.47 8.68
CA ASP A 128 -19.55 8.64 9.51
C ASP A 128 -19.64 9.92 8.67
N ASP A 129 -18.84 10.03 7.60
CA ASP A 129 -18.86 11.17 6.68
C ASP A 129 -18.69 10.70 5.22
N PRO A 130 -19.78 10.21 4.61
CA PRO A 130 -19.73 9.67 3.26
C PRO A 130 -19.57 10.76 2.20
N GLU A 131 -19.99 12.00 2.47
CA GLU A 131 -19.93 13.08 1.49
C GLU A 131 -18.50 13.58 1.31
N THR A 132 -17.81 13.95 2.39
CA THR A 132 -16.41 14.39 2.28
C THR A 132 -15.51 13.28 1.77
N PHE A 133 -15.80 12.02 2.12
CA PHE A 133 -15.09 10.86 1.57
C PHE A 133 -15.25 10.80 0.04
N ARG A 134 -16.47 10.96 -0.48
CA ARG A 134 -16.75 10.94 -1.93
C ARG A 134 -16.12 12.13 -2.63
N GLU A 135 -16.20 13.33 -2.06
CA GLU A 135 -15.60 14.53 -2.62
C GLU A 135 -14.08 14.41 -2.71
N ARG A 136 -13.42 14.04 -1.61
CA ARG A 136 -11.98 13.78 -1.58
C ARG A 136 -11.57 12.74 -2.62
N ASN A 137 -12.35 11.66 -2.74
CA ASN A 137 -12.10 10.62 -3.73
C ASN A 137 -12.29 11.16 -5.15
N ARG A 138 -13.33 11.95 -5.42
CA ARG A 138 -13.57 12.61 -6.73
C ARG A 138 -12.40 13.50 -7.12
N LYS A 139 -11.93 14.35 -6.20
CA LYS A 139 -10.77 15.23 -6.42
C LYS A 139 -9.51 14.44 -6.73
N TRP A 140 -9.20 13.42 -5.91
CA TRP A 140 -8.05 12.56 -6.14
C TRP A 140 -8.12 11.86 -7.51
N TRP A 141 -9.28 11.35 -7.89
CA TRP A 141 -9.48 10.74 -9.21
C TRP A 141 -9.27 11.75 -10.34
N ALA A 142 -9.86 12.94 -10.25
CA ALA A 142 -9.70 13.99 -11.26
C ALA A 142 -8.22 14.39 -11.46
N GLU A 143 -7.45 14.48 -10.37
CA GLU A 143 -6.03 14.84 -10.40
C GLU A 143 -5.12 13.71 -10.92
N ASN A 144 -5.56 12.44 -10.83
CA ASN A 144 -4.69 11.28 -11.09
C ASN A 144 -5.17 10.39 -12.25
N ILE A 145 -6.33 10.67 -12.86
CA ILE A 145 -6.94 9.75 -13.84
C ILE A 145 -6.04 9.49 -15.05
N ASP A 146 -5.40 10.53 -15.58
CA ASP A 146 -4.51 10.41 -16.75
C ASP A 146 -3.27 9.60 -16.41
N ALA A 147 -2.59 9.92 -15.31
CA ALA A 147 -1.43 9.15 -14.85
C ALA A 147 -1.79 7.67 -14.55
N ILE A 148 -2.99 7.41 -14.02
CA ILE A 148 -3.49 6.05 -13.80
C ILE A 148 -3.74 5.34 -15.12
N ARG A 149 -4.35 6.02 -16.10
CA ARG A 149 -4.62 5.49 -17.44
C ARG A 149 -3.31 5.17 -18.16
N ASP A 150 -2.35 6.09 -18.15
CA ASP A 150 -1.04 5.92 -18.78
C ASP A 150 -0.31 4.72 -18.21
N ARG A 151 -0.22 4.65 -16.87
CA ARG A 151 0.39 3.51 -16.18
C ARG A 151 -0.31 2.18 -16.47
N ARG A 152 -1.63 2.18 -16.65
CA ARG A 152 -2.40 0.96 -16.99
C ARG A 152 -2.32 0.61 -18.47
N SER A 153 -1.95 1.56 -19.32
CA SER A 153 -1.90 1.39 -20.77
C SER A 153 -0.58 0.79 -21.27
N THR A 154 0.47 0.76 -20.45
CA THR A 154 1.76 0.22 -20.89
C THR A 154 1.68 -1.28 -21.23
N PRO A 155 2.48 -1.77 -22.18
CA PRO A 155 2.53 -3.20 -22.51
C PRO A 155 2.75 -4.09 -21.28
N GLU A 156 3.66 -3.70 -20.39
CA GLU A 156 4.01 -4.45 -19.18
C GLU A 156 2.82 -4.54 -18.22
N ALA A 157 2.10 -3.43 -18.03
CA ALA A 157 0.91 -3.40 -17.18
C ALA A 157 -0.22 -4.28 -17.75
N ARG A 158 -0.41 -4.27 -19.08
CA ARG A 158 -1.39 -5.13 -19.76
C ARG A 158 -1.02 -6.61 -19.64
N LEU A 159 0.25 -6.96 -19.86
CA LEU A 159 0.77 -8.32 -19.72
C LEU A 159 0.63 -8.82 -18.28
N LYS A 160 1.01 -8.00 -17.30
CA LYS A 160 0.88 -8.32 -15.88
C LYS A 160 -0.59 -8.55 -15.49
N LYS A 161 -1.51 -7.70 -15.96
CA LYS A 161 -2.95 -7.88 -15.75
C LYS A 161 -3.45 -9.19 -16.37
N ALA A 162 -3.07 -9.47 -17.62
CA ALA A 162 -3.46 -10.69 -18.32
C ALA A 162 -2.90 -11.96 -17.66
N TYR A 163 -1.67 -11.90 -17.13
CA TYR A 163 -1.05 -12.99 -16.38
C TYR A 163 -1.85 -13.35 -15.12
N TYR A 164 -2.14 -12.36 -14.26
CA TYR A 164 -2.93 -12.63 -13.05
C TYR A 164 -4.36 -13.03 -13.35
N ALA A 165 -4.97 -12.49 -14.41
CA ALA A 165 -6.30 -12.93 -14.86
C ALA A 165 -6.26 -14.41 -15.25
N ARG A 166 -5.26 -14.84 -16.04
CA ARG A 166 -5.07 -16.25 -16.40
C ARG A 166 -4.92 -17.15 -15.18
N GLN A 167 -4.06 -16.78 -14.22
CA GLN A 167 -3.90 -17.55 -12.99
C GLN A 167 -5.18 -17.65 -12.18
N ARG A 168 -5.90 -16.53 -12.02
CA ARG A 168 -7.18 -16.48 -11.30
C ARG A 168 -8.23 -17.39 -11.93
N TYR A 169 -8.31 -17.40 -13.26
CA TYR A 169 -9.28 -18.20 -14.00
C TYR A 169 -8.91 -19.68 -14.09
N ALA A 170 -7.61 -20.00 -14.10
CA ALA A 170 -7.15 -21.37 -13.99
C ALA A 170 -7.47 -21.97 -12.61
N ALA A 171 -7.38 -21.18 -11.55
CA ALA A 171 -7.74 -21.61 -10.20
C ALA A 171 -9.26 -21.79 -10.01
N ASP A 172 -10.07 -20.96 -10.65
CA ASP A 172 -11.53 -21.04 -10.61
C ASP A 172 -12.14 -20.63 -11.96
N PRO A 173 -12.47 -21.60 -12.83
CA PRO A 173 -13.06 -21.36 -14.14
C PRO A 173 -14.41 -20.65 -14.10
N SER A 174 -15.17 -20.76 -13.01
CA SER A 174 -16.45 -20.06 -12.85
C SER A 174 -16.27 -18.55 -12.91
N LEU A 175 -15.13 -18.03 -12.42
CA LEU A 175 -14.81 -16.60 -12.47
C LEU A 175 -14.59 -16.09 -13.89
N ALA A 176 -14.14 -16.95 -14.80
CA ALA A 176 -14.01 -16.61 -16.20
C ALA A 176 -15.38 -16.59 -16.90
N VAL A 177 -16.29 -17.50 -16.55
CA VAL A 177 -17.71 -17.45 -17.00
C VAL A 177 -18.36 -16.16 -16.50
N HIS A 178 -18.26 -15.88 -15.20
CA HIS A 178 -18.77 -14.65 -14.60
C HIS A 178 -18.23 -13.41 -15.31
N ALA A 179 -16.91 -13.32 -15.54
CA ALA A 179 -16.30 -12.17 -16.20
C ALA A 179 -16.83 -11.97 -17.63
N ARG A 180 -17.01 -13.06 -18.40
CA ARG A 180 -17.57 -13.02 -19.75
C ARG A 180 -19.04 -12.59 -19.74
N MET A 181 -19.87 -13.19 -18.90
CA MET A 181 -21.30 -12.86 -18.77
C MET A 181 -21.50 -11.41 -18.33
N ALA A 182 -20.81 -10.98 -17.27
CA ALA A 182 -20.90 -9.62 -16.76
C ALA A 182 -20.53 -8.57 -17.84
N SER A 183 -19.47 -8.84 -18.62
CA SER A 183 -19.07 -7.97 -19.73
C SER A 183 -20.08 -8.01 -20.88
N ALA A 184 -20.57 -9.18 -21.25
CA ALA A 184 -21.43 -9.34 -22.42
C ALA A 184 -22.82 -8.71 -22.19
N ILE A 185 -23.40 -8.92 -21.00
CA ILE A 185 -24.65 -8.27 -20.58
C ILE A 185 -24.45 -6.76 -20.46
N TYR A 186 -23.33 -6.29 -19.90
CA TYR A 186 -23.04 -4.86 -19.88
C TYR A 186 -22.99 -4.26 -21.30
N GLN A 187 -22.43 -4.95 -22.29
CA GLN A 187 -22.47 -4.44 -23.66
C GLN A 187 -23.86 -4.47 -24.28
N ALA A 188 -24.73 -5.39 -23.85
CA ALA A 188 -26.09 -5.53 -24.36
C ALA A 188 -27.02 -4.39 -23.92
N ILE A 189 -26.95 -3.98 -22.64
CA ILE A 189 -27.88 -2.98 -22.06
C ILE A 189 -27.17 -1.74 -21.49
N ARG A 190 -25.83 -1.68 -21.55
CA ARG A 190 -24.96 -0.55 -21.16
C ARG A 190 -25.42 0.20 -19.91
N GLU A 191 -25.87 1.44 -20.08
CA GLU A 191 -26.26 2.35 -19.01
C GLU A 191 -27.44 1.79 -18.21
N LYS A 192 -28.35 1.05 -18.86
CA LYS A 192 -29.51 0.44 -18.23
C LYS A 192 -29.16 -0.73 -17.29
N LYS A 193 -27.93 -1.28 -17.35
CA LYS A 193 -27.45 -2.22 -16.31
C LYS A 193 -27.37 -1.55 -14.94
N GLY A 194 -27.12 -0.24 -14.87
CA GLY A 194 -27.19 0.54 -13.62
C GLY A 194 -26.30 0.02 -12.49
N GLY A 195 -25.19 -0.66 -12.80
CA GLY A 195 -24.31 -1.27 -11.80
C GLY A 195 -24.87 -2.52 -11.11
N ARG A 196 -26.07 -3.00 -11.48
CA ARG A 196 -26.67 -4.24 -10.96
C ARG A 196 -25.79 -5.45 -11.26
N LYS A 197 -25.84 -6.47 -10.41
CA LYS A 197 -25.21 -7.77 -10.69
C LYS A 197 -25.87 -8.40 -11.91
N TRP A 198 -25.09 -9.11 -12.72
CA TRP A 198 -25.64 -9.68 -13.95
C TRP A 198 -26.61 -10.82 -13.63
N GLU A 199 -26.41 -11.57 -12.54
CA GLU A 199 -27.34 -12.61 -12.07
C GLU A 199 -28.74 -12.04 -11.82
N HIS A 200 -28.83 -10.82 -11.28
CA HIS A 200 -30.11 -10.17 -11.01
C HIS A 200 -30.82 -9.73 -12.30
N VAL A 201 -30.05 -9.46 -13.36
CA VAL A 201 -30.58 -9.02 -14.66
C VAL A 201 -31.18 -10.20 -15.43
N VAL A 202 -30.59 -11.39 -15.33
CA VAL A 202 -31.02 -12.58 -16.09
C VAL A 202 -31.83 -13.58 -15.28
N GLY A 203 -31.88 -13.42 -13.96
CA GLY A 203 -32.72 -14.25 -13.07
C GLY A 203 -32.17 -15.63 -12.73
N TYR A 204 -30.88 -15.90 -12.98
CA TYR A 204 -30.22 -17.15 -12.59
C TYR A 204 -28.80 -16.90 -12.04
N THR A 205 -28.27 -17.87 -11.31
CA THR A 205 -26.96 -17.75 -10.65
C THR A 205 -25.80 -18.16 -11.56
N LEU A 206 -24.57 -17.81 -11.16
CA LEU A 206 -23.37 -18.30 -11.84
C LEU A 206 -23.32 -19.84 -11.82
N GLU A 207 -23.69 -20.43 -10.69
CA GLU A 207 -23.71 -21.87 -10.47
C GLU A 207 -24.70 -22.56 -11.42
N ASP A 208 -25.88 -21.96 -11.65
CA ASP A 208 -26.86 -22.48 -12.60
C ASP A 208 -26.34 -22.46 -14.03
N LEU A 209 -25.68 -21.37 -14.44
CA LEU A 209 -25.08 -21.27 -15.75
C LEU A 209 -23.93 -22.27 -15.93
N VAL A 210 -23.03 -22.38 -14.96
CA VAL A 210 -21.92 -23.34 -14.98
C VAL A 210 -22.46 -24.76 -15.15
N ARG A 211 -23.42 -25.16 -14.31
CA ARG A 211 -24.06 -26.49 -14.38
C ARG A 211 -24.76 -26.71 -15.73
N HIS A 212 -25.45 -25.70 -16.24
CA HIS A 212 -26.15 -25.75 -17.52
C HIS A 212 -25.21 -25.87 -18.73
N ILE A 213 -24.04 -25.24 -18.68
CA ILE A 213 -23.02 -25.34 -19.73
C ILE A 213 -22.30 -26.68 -19.65
N GLU A 214 -21.89 -27.11 -18.46
CA GLU A 214 -21.14 -28.35 -18.26
C GLU A 214 -21.92 -29.59 -18.70
N ARG A 215 -23.23 -29.66 -18.43
CA ARG A 215 -24.08 -30.77 -18.90
C ARG A 215 -24.18 -30.89 -20.43
N GLN A 216 -23.76 -29.86 -21.17
CA GLN A 216 -23.80 -29.81 -22.63
C GLN A 216 -22.42 -29.95 -23.26
N PHE A 217 -21.37 -30.23 -22.49
CA PHE A 217 -20.02 -30.40 -23.03
C PHE A 217 -19.95 -31.55 -24.04
N LEU A 218 -19.35 -31.25 -25.19
CA LEU A 218 -19.03 -32.22 -26.21
C LEU A 218 -17.72 -32.94 -25.88
N PRO A 219 -17.43 -34.10 -26.50
CA PRO A 219 -16.16 -34.78 -26.31
C PRO A 219 -14.96 -33.84 -26.50
N GLY A 220 -14.07 -33.81 -25.51
CA GLY A 220 -12.89 -32.94 -25.47
C GLY A 220 -13.13 -31.55 -24.86
N MET A 221 -14.36 -31.13 -24.58
CA MET A 221 -14.62 -29.89 -23.85
C MET A 221 -14.40 -30.08 -22.36
N SER A 222 -13.75 -29.10 -21.73
CA SER A 222 -13.61 -29.02 -20.30
C SER A 222 -13.51 -27.56 -19.85
N TRP A 223 -13.55 -27.33 -18.55
CA TRP A 223 -13.24 -26.02 -18.00
C TRP A 223 -11.77 -25.61 -18.19
N SER A 224 -10.84 -26.58 -18.33
CA SER A 224 -9.41 -26.30 -18.48
C SER A 224 -9.04 -25.75 -19.86
N ASN A 225 -9.81 -26.10 -20.90
CA ASN A 225 -9.63 -25.56 -22.25
C ASN A 225 -10.64 -24.45 -22.60
N MET A 226 -11.20 -23.78 -21.59
CA MET A 226 -12.12 -22.68 -21.80
C MET A 226 -11.42 -21.51 -22.52
N GLY A 227 -11.85 -21.25 -23.76
CA GLY A 227 -11.15 -20.40 -24.73
C GLY A 227 -11.03 -21.09 -26.10
N GLU A 228 -10.97 -22.41 -26.11
CA GLU A 228 -11.13 -23.23 -27.32
C GLU A 228 -12.61 -23.40 -27.70
N TRP A 229 -13.50 -23.27 -26.72
CA TRP A 229 -14.95 -23.17 -26.91
C TRP A 229 -15.51 -21.88 -26.30
N HIS A 230 -16.69 -21.47 -26.77
CA HIS A 230 -17.40 -20.24 -26.40
C HIS A 230 -18.79 -20.55 -25.84
N ILE A 231 -19.35 -19.61 -25.07
CA ILE A 231 -20.78 -19.60 -24.74
C ILE A 231 -21.52 -19.01 -25.94
N ASP A 232 -22.14 -19.87 -26.73
CA ASP A 232 -22.93 -19.54 -27.92
C ASP A 232 -24.40 -19.28 -27.53
N HIS A 233 -25.04 -18.38 -28.29
CA HIS A 233 -26.48 -18.21 -28.25
C HIS A 233 -27.09 -19.05 -29.38
N ILE A 234 -27.92 -20.04 -29.04
CA ILE A 234 -28.53 -20.97 -30.00
C ILE A 234 -29.29 -20.18 -31.07
N VAL A 235 -30.21 -19.31 -30.62
CA VAL A 235 -30.79 -18.22 -31.40
C VAL A 235 -29.84 -17.02 -31.27
N PRO A 236 -29.28 -16.52 -32.39
CA PRO A 236 -28.31 -15.44 -32.37
C PRO A 236 -28.86 -14.16 -31.72
N LYS A 237 -28.00 -13.43 -31.01
CA LYS A 237 -28.36 -12.14 -30.39
C LYS A 237 -28.95 -11.13 -31.38
N SER A 238 -28.49 -11.15 -32.64
CA SER A 238 -28.98 -10.27 -33.71
C SER A 238 -30.42 -10.55 -34.15
N SER A 239 -31.02 -11.66 -33.71
CA SER A 239 -32.41 -12.00 -33.99
C SER A 239 -33.39 -11.44 -32.95
N PHE A 240 -32.87 -10.81 -31.89
CA PHE A 240 -33.68 -10.23 -30.82
C PHE A 240 -33.60 -8.71 -30.87
N LEU A 241 -34.71 -8.06 -30.54
CA LEU A 241 -34.81 -6.62 -30.41
C LEU A 241 -35.19 -6.28 -28.97
N TYR A 242 -34.24 -5.73 -28.24
CA TYR A 242 -34.46 -5.28 -26.89
C TYR A 242 -33.68 -4.01 -26.62
N GLU A 243 -34.22 -3.25 -25.70
CA GLU A 243 -33.74 -1.98 -25.24
C GLU A 243 -33.27 -2.06 -23.78
N ASP A 244 -33.91 -2.87 -22.95
CA ASP A 244 -33.57 -3.11 -21.56
C ASP A 244 -33.73 -4.58 -21.15
N ASP A 245 -33.58 -4.86 -19.85
CA ASP A 245 -33.63 -6.22 -19.33
C ASP A 245 -35.03 -6.71 -18.93
N GLU A 246 -36.03 -5.83 -18.95
CA GLU A 246 -37.42 -6.22 -18.73
C GLU A 246 -38.08 -6.76 -20.01
N ASP A 247 -37.53 -6.40 -21.18
CA ASP A 247 -37.99 -6.85 -22.48
C ASP A 247 -38.03 -8.39 -22.59
N PRO A 248 -39.13 -8.96 -23.11
CA PRO A 248 -39.24 -10.40 -23.35
C PRO A 248 -38.13 -10.96 -24.26
N ASP A 249 -37.73 -10.18 -25.27
CA ASP A 249 -36.65 -10.53 -26.21
C ASP A 249 -35.29 -10.59 -25.52
N PHE A 250 -35.02 -9.71 -24.55
CA PHE A 250 -33.82 -9.79 -23.73
C PHE A 250 -33.83 -11.08 -22.89
N LYS A 251 -34.93 -11.32 -22.18
CA LYS A 251 -35.10 -12.50 -21.32
C LYS A 251 -34.94 -13.79 -22.13
N ALA A 252 -35.52 -13.87 -23.32
CA ALA A 252 -35.37 -15.01 -24.23
C ALA A 252 -33.93 -15.15 -24.77
N CYS A 253 -33.31 -14.03 -25.16
CA CYS A 253 -31.94 -14.02 -25.66
C CYS A 253 -30.94 -14.56 -24.63
N TRP A 254 -31.09 -14.15 -23.37
CA TRP A 254 -30.15 -14.48 -22.28
C TRP A 254 -30.59 -15.66 -21.40
N ALA A 255 -31.72 -16.29 -21.70
CA ALA A 255 -32.20 -17.48 -21.00
C ALA A 255 -31.19 -18.61 -21.08
N LEU A 256 -31.08 -19.41 -20.00
CA LEU A 256 -30.22 -20.60 -20.00
C LEU A 256 -30.52 -21.51 -21.19
N THR A 257 -31.79 -21.73 -21.52
CA THR A 257 -32.20 -22.57 -22.66
C THR A 257 -31.68 -22.08 -24.02
N ASN A 258 -31.31 -20.81 -24.14
CA ASN A 258 -30.70 -20.26 -25.35
C ASN A 258 -29.16 -20.26 -25.32
N LEU A 259 -28.53 -20.67 -24.22
CA LEU A 259 -27.07 -20.69 -24.06
C LEU A 259 -26.52 -22.12 -24.12
N ARG A 260 -25.39 -22.29 -24.81
CA ARG A 260 -24.69 -23.58 -24.90
C ARG A 260 -23.18 -23.41 -25.05
N PRO A 261 -22.36 -24.42 -24.70
CA PRO A 261 -20.99 -24.48 -25.18
C PRO A 261 -20.97 -24.80 -26.68
N LEU A 262 -20.08 -24.14 -27.40
CA LEU A 262 -19.79 -24.45 -28.81
C LEU A 262 -18.32 -24.21 -29.09
N TRP A 263 -17.65 -25.12 -29.81
CA TRP A 263 -16.27 -24.91 -30.23
C TRP A 263 -16.10 -23.57 -30.94
N ALA A 264 -15.01 -22.85 -30.64
CA ALA A 264 -14.83 -21.47 -31.06
C ALA A 264 -14.83 -21.34 -32.58
N ASP A 265 -14.26 -22.31 -33.30
CA ASP A 265 -14.24 -22.36 -34.76
C ASP A 265 -15.65 -22.61 -35.33
N ALA A 266 -16.42 -23.52 -34.74
CA ALA A 266 -17.80 -23.79 -35.11
C ALA A 266 -18.70 -22.58 -34.85
N ASN A 267 -18.50 -21.87 -33.73
CA ASN A 267 -19.22 -20.64 -33.41
C ASN A 267 -18.92 -19.53 -34.42
N GLN A 268 -17.65 -19.38 -34.82
CA GLN A 268 -17.25 -18.41 -35.84
C GLN A 268 -17.90 -18.72 -37.20
N LYS A 269 -17.89 -20.00 -37.62
CA LYS A 269 -18.53 -20.46 -38.87
C LYS A 269 -20.06 -20.31 -38.84
N LYS A 270 -20.69 -20.49 -37.67
CA LYS A 270 -22.15 -20.32 -37.48
C LYS A 270 -22.61 -18.89 -37.77
N HIS A 271 -21.80 -17.89 -37.42
CA HIS A 271 -22.21 -16.47 -37.49
C HIS A 271 -23.58 -16.25 -36.83
N ALA A 272 -24.49 -15.52 -37.49
CA ALA A 272 -25.86 -15.28 -37.06
C ALA A 272 -26.86 -16.29 -37.67
N LYS A 273 -26.43 -17.50 -38.03
CA LYS A 273 -27.32 -18.51 -38.60
C LYS A 273 -28.02 -19.31 -37.51
N ARG A 274 -29.32 -19.55 -37.69
CA ARG A 274 -30.08 -20.54 -36.93
C ARG A 274 -29.81 -21.91 -37.56
N ILE A 275 -29.23 -22.82 -36.79
CA ILE A 275 -28.88 -24.17 -37.28
C ILE A 275 -30.03 -25.16 -37.04
N TYR A 276 -30.88 -24.89 -36.06
CA TYR A 276 -32.02 -25.72 -35.69
C TYR A 276 -33.33 -24.98 -35.95
N LEU A 277 -34.39 -25.74 -36.22
CA LEU A 277 -35.72 -25.22 -36.57
C LEU A 277 -36.57 -24.76 -35.38
N ILE A 278 -36.09 -24.97 -34.14
CA ILE A 278 -36.73 -24.46 -32.91
C ILE A 278 -36.79 -22.96 -32.94
#